data_AF-A0A2V9MXQ5-F1
#
_entry.id   AF-A0A2V9MXQ5-F1
#
_cell.length_a   1.000
_cell.length_b   1.000
_cell.length_c   1.000
_cell.angle_alpha   90.00
_cell.angle_beta   90.00
_cell.angle_gamma   90.00
#
_symmetry.space_group_name_H-M   'P 1'
#
loop_
_entity.id
_entity.type
_entity.pdbx_description
1 polymer ?
#
loop_
_entity_poly.entity_id
_entity_poly.type
_entity_poly.pdbx_seq_one_letter_code
_entity_poly.pdbx_strand_id
1 'polypeptide(L)'
;MNRSNALHDSNAKQIGATNLFASESVVWLWVSIVFIVYVVRFFHLISRYAVNIFFADQWDFNNATLFEKHSLWQMFRWQHGPHRQGLGALFEKLVDPLLGWNSRAEAFVIGGVIVAAAICALWLKKRLCGNLSVFDVAIPAILFTTAQWQTLFMTQNFAHGPFPLLLLLLYCISWSSKTQAVRYPLLLFVNFVTIYTGFGVFLGVLTPILLILDYWTGTPQTRLSKIYFMSAIIVALSSLVSFFVGYKFQSAISCFSLRPQSPTSYVHFVALMFANFFAVRRLTLAAELVGTIVLTAVLISLITCIWLLFRDNRTNVVGDNRSRALIVVSLTAFTLVFCFNTAYGRLCEGLQASSISRYVIYLEPAVLGFYFFLLSFHQSTMRKFLLSGFLIAVVAASLYRDRGGMGFAWNVKQHWKTCYLQTEDIEGCNKVADFPIYPNPQRNHLKEKLEYLKRTRQNLYLDQKVQ
;
A
#
# COMPACT_ATOMS: atom_id res chain seq x y z
N MET A 1 -16.13 59.76 -40.76
CA MET A 1 -16.65 58.83 -41.79
C MET A 1 -15.48 58.44 -42.69
N ASN A 2 -14.64 57.48 -42.28
CA ASN A 2 -14.70 56.03 -42.53
C ASN A 2 -14.66 55.61 -44.02
N ARG A 3 -13.47 55.20 -44.49
CA ARG A 3 -13.23 53.89 -45.14
C ARG A 3 -11.72 53.67 -45.40
N SER A 4 -11.09 53.01 -44.44
CA SER A 4 -9.84 52.26 -44.60
C SER A 4 -10.17 50.85 -44.10
N ASN A 5 -10.42 49.91 -45.01
CA ASN A 5 -10.58 48.48 -44.70
C ASN A 5 -10.26 47.69 -45.97
N ALA A 6 -8.96 47.47 -46.20
CA ALA A 6 -8.47 46.52 -47.19
C ALA A 6 -7.05 46.11 -46.81
N LEU A 7 -6.87 45.48 -45.65
CA LEU A 7 -5.63 44.83 -45.22
C LEU A 7 -5.90 44.06 -43.92
N HIS A 8 -6.71 42.99 -43.98
CA HIS A 8 -6.84 42.11 -42.80
C HIS A 8 -7.09 40.63 -43.08
N ASP A 9 -6.94 40.15 -44.32
CA ASP A 9 -7.44 38.81 -44.69
C ASP A 9 -6.38 37.81 -45.18
N SER A 10 -5.11 37.94 -44.76
CA SER A 10 -4.05 36.99 -45.14
C SER A 10 -3.40 36.20 -44.00
N ASN A 11 -3.79 36.41 -42.73
CA ASN A 11 -3.16 35.73 -41.58
C ASN A 11 -3.99 34.61 -40.93
N ALA A 12 -5.15 34.23 -41.49
CA ALA A 12 -6.01 33.19 -40.89
C ALA A 12 -5.67 31.74 -41.29
N LYS A 13 -4.61 31.51 -42.09
CA LYS A 13 -4.33 30.17 -42.66
C LYS A 13 -3.03 29.51 -42.20
N GLN A 14 -2.50 29.91 -41.04
CA GLN A 14 -1.26 29.34 -40.50
C GLN A 14 -1.34 28.97 -39.00
N ILE A 15 -2.50 28.47 -38.56
CA ILE A 15 -2.67 27.76 -37.27
C ILE A 15 -3.16 26.34 -37.58
N GLY A 16 -2.38 25.63 -38.39
CA GLY A 16 -2.61 24.22 -38.74
C GLY A 16 -1.39 23.34 -38.49
N ALA A 17 -0.38 23.87 -37.78
CA ALA A 17 0.77 23.09 -37.34
C ALA A 17 0.37 22.24 -36.13
N THR A 18 -0.20 21.08 -36.43
CA THR A 18 0.10 19.80 -35.74
C THR A 18 0.32 19.92 -34.24
N ASN A 19 -0.77 20.05 -33.49
CA ASN A 19 -0.80 19.59 -32.10
C ASN A 19 -0.63 18.06 -32.12
N LEU A 20 0.62 17.61 -32.09
CA LEU A 20 1.03 16.22 -31.91
C LEU A 20 0.79 15.73 -30.46
N PHE A 21 -0.16 16.35 -29.76
CA PHE A 21 -0.66 15.90 -28.48
C PHE A 21 -1.91 15.10 -28.76
N ALA A 22 -1.75 13.78 -28.71
CA ALA A 22 -2.79 12.76 -28.67
C ALA A 22 -4.12 13.33 -28.14
N SER A 23 -5.19 13.21 -28.93
CA SER A 23 -6.54 13.59 -28.48
C SER A 23 -6.82 12.94 -27.12
N GLU A 24 -7.62 13.58 -26.27
CA GLU A 24 -7.87 13.10 -24.90
C GLU A 24 -8.23 11.60 -24.87
N SER A 25 -9.02 11.15 -25.84
CA SER A 25 -9.38 9.74 -26.07
C SER A 25 -8.18 8.81 -26.25
N VAL A 26 -7.14 9.23 -26.96
CA VAL A 26 -5.92 8.44 -27.17
C VAL A 26 -5.12 8.29 -25.88
N VAL A 27 -5.07 9.32 -25.03
CA VAL A 27 -4.40 9.24 -23.72
C VAL A 27 -5.14 8.29 -22.77
N TRP A 28 -6.47 8.39 -22.72
CA TRP A 28 -7.29 7.44 -21.96
C TRP A 28 -7.05 6.00 -22.43
N LEU A 29 -7.12 5.77 -23.74
CA LEU A 29 -6.87 4.45 -24.32
C LEU A 29 -5.48 3.92 -23.94
N TRP A 30 -4.45 4.77 -24.03
CA TRP A 30 -3.08 4.38 -23.68
C TRP A 30 -2.95 3.98 -22.21
N VAL A 31 -3.42 4.83 -21.27
CA VAL A 31 -3.35 4.53 -19.84
C VAL A 31 -4.15 3.27 -19.51
N SER A 32 -5.33 3.08 -20.11
CA SER A 32 -6.15 1.88 -19.95
C SER A 32 -5.45 0.62 -20.46
N ILE A 33 -4.86 0.65 -21.66
CA ILE A 33 -4.10 -0.50 -22.20
C ILE A 33 -2.95 -0.86 -21.27
N VAL A 34 -2.15 0.12 -20.87
CA VAL A 34 -1.01 -0.13 -19.98
C VAL A 34 -1.48 -0.67 -18.63
N PHE A 35 -2.53 -0.10 -18.05
CA PHE A 35 -3.15 -0.60 -16.83
C PHE A 35 -3.54 -2.08 -16.97
N ILE A 36 -4.24 -2.45 -18.05
CA ILE A 36 -4.64 -3.83 -18.32
C ILE A 36 -3.40 -4.74 -18.45
N VAL A 37 -2.36 -4.31 -19.15
CA VAL A 37 -1.10 -5.08 -19.28
C VAL A 37 -0.47 -5.36 -17.91
N TYR A 38 -0.40 -4.34 -17.04
CA TYR A 38 0.09 -4.54 -15.67
C TYR A 38 -0.79 -5.49 -14.86
N VAL A 39 -2.11 -5.37 -14.95
CA VAL A 39 -3.07 -6.24 -14.26
C VAL A 39 -2.93 -7.69 -14.73
N VAL A 40 -2.90 -7.94 -16.04
CA VAL A 40 -2.72 -9.28 -16.62
C VAL A 40 -1.39 -9.88 -16.17
N ARG A 41 -0.30 -9.10 -16.22
CA ARG A 41 1.02 -9.53 -15.73
C ARG A 41 0.98 -9.89 -14.24
N PHE A 42 0.29 -9.08 -13.44
CA PHE A 42 0.16 -9.26 -12.00
C PHE A 42 -0.58 -10.54 -11.65
N PHE A 43 -1.74 -10.78 -12.27
CA PHE A 43 -2.51 -12.01 -12.09
C PHE A 43 -1.84 -13.24 -12.70
N HIS A 44 -1.04 -13.08 -13.76
CA HIS A 44 -0.21 -14.17 -14.27
C HIS A 44 0.84 -14.62 -13.23
N LEU A 45 1.45 -13.69 -12.51
CA LEU A 45 2.38 -14.03 -11.42
C LEU A 45 1.67 -14.76 -10.28
N ILE A 46 0.49 -14.26 -9.87
CA ILE A 46 -0.34 -14.95 -8.87
C ILE A 46 -0.68 -16.37 -9.34
N SER A 47 -1.18 -16.52 -10.56
CA SER A 47 -1.55 -17.82 -11.13
C SER A 47 -0.39 -18.81 -11.14
N ARG A 48 0.82 -18.33 -11.45
CA ARG A 48 2.04 -19.15 -11.56
C ARG A 48 2.60 -19.56 -10.20
N TYR A 49 2.61 -18.67 -9.21
CA TYR A 49 3.35 -18.88 -7.96
C TYR A 49 2.47 -19.15 -6.73
N ALA A 50 1.17 -18.86 -6.77
CA ALA A 50 0.28 -19.11 -5.65
C ALA A 50 -0.03 -20.61 -5.50
N VAL A 51 0.21 -21.12 -4.30
CA VAL A 51 -0.04 -22.51 -3.91
C VAL A 51 -1.15 -22.52 -2.86
N ASN A 52 -2.14 -23.40 -3.06
CA ASN A 52 -3.23 -23.61 -2.11
C ASN A 52 -2.73 -24.44 -0.91
N ILE A 53 -2.06 -23.74 0.01
CA ILE A 53 -1.63 -24.18 1.34
C ILE A 53 -1.36 -22.95 2.21
N PHE A 54 -1.80 -22.98 3.47
CA PHE A 54 -1.44 -21.97 4.46
C PHE A 54 0.07 -21.99 4.76
N PHE A 55 0.66 -20.82 4.95
CA PHE A 55 2.11 -20.70 5.13
C PHE A 55 2.49 -19.63 6.16
N ALA A 56 3.43 -20.00 7.04
CA ALA A 56 3.92 -19.20 8.15
C ALA A 56 2.77 -18.65 9.01
N ASP A 57 2.76 -17.35 9.27
CA ASP A 57 1.82 -16.64 10.16
C ASP A 57 0.34 -16.86 9.83
N GLN A 58 0.01 -17.34 8.61
CA GLN A 58 -1.35 -17.69 8.21
C GLN A 58 -2.00 -18.74 9.09
N TRP A 59 -1.21 -19.65 9.66
CA TRP A 59 -1.69 -20.62 10.64
C TRP A 59 -2.12 -19.98 11.96
N ASP A 60 -1.63 -18.77 12.29
CA ASP A 60 -1.95 -18.07 13.53
C ASP A 60 -3.13 -17.12 13.36
N PHE A 61 -3.13 -16.26 12.33
CA PHE A 61 -4.22 -15.29 12.19
C PHE A 61 -5.54 -15.92 11.76
N ASN A 62 -5.53 -17.08 11.09
CA ASN A 62 -6.74 -17.85 10.77
C ASN A 62 -7.39 -18.49 12.02
N ASN A 63 -6.75 -18.43 13.20
CA ASN A 63 -7.44 -18.79 14.45
C ASN A 63 -8.68 -17.91 14.66
N ALA A 64 -8.59 -16.62 14.31
CA ALA A 64 -9.67 -15.68 14.53
C ALA A 64 -10.95 -16.05 13.76
N THR A 65 -10.82 -16.63 12.58
CA THR A 65 -11.89 -16.70 11.58
C THR A 65 -12.29 -18.14 11.23
N LEU A 66 -11.34 -19.09 11.31
CA LEU A 66 -11.49 -20.48 10.91
C LEU A 66 -11.41 -21.47 12.10
N PHE A 67 -10.30 -21.48 12.82
CA PHE A 67 -10.02 -22.56 13.78
C PHE A 67 -10.70 -22.39 15.14
N GLU A 68 -11.03 -21.15 15.52
CA GLU A 68 -11.68 -20.85 16.79
C GLU A 68 -12.99 -20.06 16.58
N LYS A 69 -13.86 -20.11 17.59
CA LYS A 69 -15.12 -19.36 17.58
C LYS A 69 -14.91 -18.01 18.24
N HIS A 70 -15.02 -16.95 17.44
CA HIS A 70 -14.96 -15.57 17.88
C HIS A 70 -16.19 -14.79 17.41
N SER A 71 -16.60 -13.79 18.17
CA SER A 71 -17.57 -12.78 17.73
C SER A 71 -16.95 -11.85 16.67
N LEU A 72 -17.78 -11.14 15.91
CA LEU A 72 -17.29 -10.18 14.90
C LEU A 72 -16.38 -9.11 15.51
N TRP A 73 -16.69 -8.63 16.72
CA TRP A 73 -15.83 -7.67 17.41
C TRP A 73 -14.49 -8.28 17.82
N GLN A 74 -14.48 -9.53 18.31
CA GLN A 74 -13.25 -10.25 18.63
C GLN A 74 -12.37 -10.47 17.40
N MET A 75 -12.96 -10.83 16.25
CA MET A 75 -12.27 -10.94 14.97
C MET A 75 -11.68 -9.59 14.54
N PHE A 76 -12.47 -8.53 14.57
CA PHE A 76 -12.03 -7.18 14.20
C PHE A 76 -10.88 -6.67 15.07
N ARG A 77 -10.92 -6.92 16.38
CA ARG A 77 -9.84 -6.53 17.31
C ARG A 77 -8.74 -7.57 17.44
N TRP A 78 -8.81 -8.69 16.71
CA TRP A 78 -7.86 -9.79 16.83
C TRP A 78 -6.46 -9.28 16.53
N GLN A 79 -5.52 -9.55 17.43
CA GLN A 79 -4.15 -9.08 17.32
C GLN A 79 -3.26 -10.22 16.82
N HIS A 80 -2.43 -9.91 15.83
CA HIS A 80 -1.37 -10.80 15.37
C HIS A 80 -0.06 -10.00 15.28
N GLY A 81 0.88 -10.29 16.18
CA GLY A 81 2.09 -9.49 16.34
C GLY A 81 1.76 -8.03 16.71
N PRO A 82 2.34 -7.01 16.02
CA PRO A 82 2.16 -5.61 16.39
C PRO A 82 0.88 -4.97 15.84
N HIS A 83 0.07 -5.70 15.06
CA HIS A 83 -1.10 -5.14 14.37
C HIS A 83 -2.37 -5.94 14.67
N ARG A 84 -3.51 -5.33 14.32
CA ARG A 84 -4.83 -5.97 14.38
C ARG A 84 -5.32 -6.38 13.00
N GLN A 85 -6.22 -7.37 12.95
CA GLN A 85 -6.76 -7.87 11.69
C GLN A 85 -7.88 -6.97 11.12
N GLY A 86 -8.65 -6.29 11.99
CA GLY A 86 -9.57 -5.23 11.57
C GLY A 86 -10.58 -5.67 10.53
N LEU A 87 -10.75 -4.85 9.48
CA LEU A 87 -11.62 -5.16 8.35
C LEU A 87 -11.16 -6.42 7.61
N GLY A 88 -9.85 -6.74 7.64
CA GLY A 88 -9.29 -7.94 7.03
C GLY A 88 -9.94 -9.21 7.55
N ALA A 89 -10.00 -9.40 8.87
CA ALA A 89 -10.63 -10.59 9.46
C ALA A 89 -12.14 -10.66 9.20
N LEU A 90 -12.84 -9.52 9.21
CA LEU A 90 -14.28 -9.49 8.90
C LEU A 90 -14.54 -9.88 7.45
N PHE A 91 -13.72 -9.40 6.53
CA PHE A 91 -13.80 -9.74 5.12
C PHE A 91 -13.47 -11.21 4.88
N GLU A 92 -12.38 -11.70 5.49
CA GLU A 92 -11.98 -13.10 5.47
C GLU A 92 -13.11 -14.02 5.95
N LYS A 93 -13.77 -13.66 7.05
CA LYS A 93 -14.91 -14.43 7.59
C LYS A 93 -16.08 -14.53 6.60
N LEU A 94 -16.27 -13.54 5.73
CA LEU A 94 -17.35 -13.52 4.74
C LEU A 94 -16.97 -14.26 3.44
N VAL A 95 -15.71 -14.13 3.01
CA VAL A 95 -15.27 -14.54 1.68
C VAL A 95 -14.65 -15.92 1.69
N ASP A 96 -13.79 -16.23 2.65
CA ASP A 96 -13.01 -17.46 2.63
C ASP A 96 -13.84 -18.74 2.81
N PRO A 97 -14.96 -18.76 3.56
CA PRO A 97 -15.85 -19.92 3.56
C PRO A 97 -16.40 -20.27 2.17
N LEU A 98 -16.65 -19.28 1.31
CA LEU A 98 -17.14 -19.47 -0.05
C LEU A 98 -16.05 -20.03 -0.99
N LEU A 99 -14.78 -19.77 -0.65
CA LEU A 99 -13.62 -20.22 -1.41
C LEU A 99 -13.03 -21.52 -0.84
N GLY A 100 -13.62 -22.08 0.21
CA GLY A 100 -13.09 -23.25 0.92
C GLY A 100 -11.75 -22.98 1.58
N TRP A 101 -11.49 -21.75 2.01
CA TRP A 101 -10.22 -21.32 2.60
C TRP A 101 -9.02 -21.60 1.69
N ASN A 102 -9.19 -21.34 0.40
CA ASN A 102 -8.18 -21.61 -0.61
C ASN A 102 -7.17 -20.46 -0.71
N SER A 103 -5.93 -20.69 -0.23
CA SER A 103 -4.89 -19.65 -0.23
C SER A 103 -4.51 -19.16 -1.63
N ARG A 104 -4.72 -19.99 -2.66
CA ARG A 104 -4.54 -19.54 -4.05
C ARG A 104 -5.65 -18.59 -4.46
N ALA A 105 -6.90 -18.87 -4.10
CA ALA A 105 -8.03 -17.98 -4.36
C ALA A 105 -7.89 -16.66 -3.59
N GLU A 106 -7.48 -16.71 -2.31
CA GLU A 106 -7.16 -15.52 -1.50
C GLU A 106 -6.13 -14.61 -2.19
N ALA A 107 -5.08 -15.19 -2.80
CA ALA A 107 -4.09 -14.44 -3.56
C ALA A 107 -4.70 -13.66 -4.74
N PHE A 108 -5.68 -14.24 -5.45
CA PHE A 108 -6.42 -13.54 -6.49
C PHE A 108 -7.31 -12.43 -5.92
N VAL A 109 -7.95 -12.66 -4.77
CA VAL A 109 -8.76 -11.64 -4.10
C VAL A 109 -7.88 -10.46 -3.63
N ILE A 110 -6.71 -10.74 -3.04
CA ILE A 110 -5.68 -9.74 -2.73
C ILE A 110 -5.33 -8.94 -3.99
N GLY A 111 -5.10 -9.62 -5.12
CA GLY A 111 -4.87 -8.96 -6.40
C GLY A 111 -6.00 -8.02 -6.80
N GLY A 112 -7.26 -8.45 -6.62
CA GLY A 112 -8.46 -7.63 -6.85
C GLY A 112 -8.53 -6.39 -5.95
N VAL A 113 -8.18 -6.52 -4.67
CA VAL A 113 -8.11 -5.38 -3.73
C VAL A 113 -7.07 -4.36 -4.18
N ILE A 114 -5.89 -4.81 -4.65
CA ILE A 114 -4.84 -3.92 -5.17
C ILE A 114 -5.29 -3.25 -6.49
N VAL A 115 -6.04 -3.95 -7.35
CA VAL A 115 -6.65 -3.33 -8.54
C VAL A 115 -7.64 -2.23 -8.13
N ALA A 116 -8.48 -2.48 -7.13
CA ALA A 116 -9.39 -1.46 -6.61
C ALA A 116 -8.64 -0.25 -6.03
N ALA A 117 -7.52 -0.49 -5.34
CA ALA A 117 -6.63 0.57 -4.87
C ALA A 117 -6.05 1.38 -6.04
N ALA A 118 -5.60 0.72 -7.12
CA ALA A 118 -5.08 1.42 -8.30
C ALA A 118 -6.14 2.24 -9.05
N ILE A 119 -7.37 1.75 -9.12
CA ILE A 119 -8.51 2.53 -9.64
C ILE A 119 -8.77 3.74 -8.74
N CYS A 120 -8.73 3.57 -7.42
CA CYS A 120 -8.84 4.68 -6.46
C CYS A 120 -7.74 5.72 -6.66
N ALA A 121 -6.49 5.30 -6.91
CA ALA A 121 -5.38 6.21 -7.19
C ALA A 121 -5.55 6.99 -8.51
N LEU A 122 -6.02 6.34 -9.58
CA LEU A 122 -6.36 7.00 -10.84
C LEU A 122 -7.52 8.00 -10.67
N TRP A 123 -8.54 7.61 -9.91
CA TRP A 123 -9.66 8.50 -9.62
C TRP A 123 -9.24 9.70 -8.76
N LEU A 124 -8.37 9.47 -7.78
CA LEU A 124 -7.76 10.53 -6.96
C LEU A 124 -6.94 11.48 -7.83
N LYS A 125 -6.13 10.95 -8.76
CA LYS A 125 -5.41 11.76 -9.74
C LYS A 125 -6.36 12.64 -10.56
N LYS A 126 -7.46 12.06 -11.05
CA LYS A 126 -8.47 12.81 -11.83
C LYS A 126 -9.08 13.95 -11.02
N ARG A 127 -9.36 13.71 -9.73
CA ARG A 127 -9.90 14.73 -8.82
C ARG A 127 -8.92 15.86 -8.51
N LEU A 128 -7.63 15.56 -8.39
CA LEU A 128 -6.61 16.54 -7.99
C LEU A 128 -5.99 17.31 -9.15
N CYS A 129 -5.92 16.70 -10.33
CA CYS A 129 -5.14 17.21 -11.45
C CYS A 129 -5.89 17.23 -12.79
N GLY A 130 -7.18 16.84 -12.80
CA GLY A 130 -8.00 16.82 -14.01
C GLY A 130 -7.67 15.66 -14.96
N ASN A 131 -7.67 15.93 -16.26
CA ASN A 131 -7.57 14.91 -17.31
C ASN A 131 -6.30 14.07 -17.22
N LEU A 132 -6.38 12.82 -17.71
CA LEU A 132 -5.24 11.92 -17.78
C LEU A 132 -4.15 12.43 -18.74
N SER A 133 -2.92 12.03 -18.47
CA SER A 133 -1.70 12.30 -19.23
C SER A 133 -0.93 11.00 -19.39
N VAL A 134 0.01 10.96 -20.34
CA VAL A 134 0.86 9.77 -20.56
C VAL A 134 1.69 9.37 -19.33
N PHE A 135 1.98 10.33 -18.42
CA PHE A 135 2.72 10.07 -17.19
C PHE A 135 1.89 9.30 -16.14
N ASP A 136 0.56 9.22 -16.29
CA ASP A 136 -0.31 8.49 -15.36
C ASP A 136 -0.14 6.97 -15.43
N VAL A 137 0.62 6.48 -16.43
CA VAL A 137 1.17 5.12 -16.44
C VAL A 137 2.04 4.83 -15.21
N ALA A 138 2.57 5.86 -14.54
CA ALA A 138 3.29 5.70 -13.28
C ALA A 138 2.42 5.03 -12.21
N ILE A 139 1.10 5.28 -12.18
CA ILE A 139 0.20 4.74 -11.15
C ILE A 139 0.14 3.21 -11.19
N PRO A 140 -0.21 2.55 -12.32
CA PRO A 140 -0.14 1.09 -12.40
C PRO A 140 1.29 0.55 -12.25
N ALA A 141 2.33 1.28 -12.70
CA ALA A 141 3.72 0.83 -12.49
C ALA A 141 4.12 0.79 -11.01
N ILE A 142 3.64 1.74 -10.20
CA ILE A 142 3.85 1.80 -8.75
C ILE A 142 3.10 0.66 -8.06
N LEU A 143 1.78 0.55 -8.30
CA LEU A 143 0.90 -0.31 -7.51
C LEU A 143 0.90 -1.78 -7.95
N PHE A 144 1.31 -2.07 -9.18
CA PHE A 144 1.47 -3.44 -9.69
C PHE A 144 2.95 -3.84 -9.81
N THR A 145 3.80 -3.23 -8.97
CA THR A 145 5.20 -3.65 -8.84
C THR A 145 5.27 -5.12 -8.43
N THR A 146 6.17 -5.87 -9.05
CA THR A 146 6.45 -7.27 -8.71
C THR A 146 7.24 -7.41 -7.42
N ALA A 147 7.77 -6.29 -6.89
CA ALA A 147 8.61 -6.31 -5.71
C ALA A 147 7.83 -6.67 -4.43
N GLN A 148 6.50 -6.60 -4.44
CA GLN A 148 5.60 -6.97 -3.33
C GLN A 148 5.14 -8.45 -3.33
N TRP A 149 5.80 -9.33 -4.10
CA TRP A 149 5.38 -10.72 -4.31
C TRP A 149 5.06 -11.51 -3.04
N GLN A 150 5.73 -11.25 -1.90
CA GLN A 150 5.43 -11.92 -0.64
C GLN A 150 4.01 -11.65 -0.13
N THR A 151 3.52 -10.42 -0.31
CA THR A 151 2.15 -10.02 0.03
C THR A 151 1.12 -10.73 -0.85
N LEU A 152 1.50 -11.08 -2.08
CA LEU A 152 0.58 -11.68 -3.05
C LEU A 152 0.35 -13.16 -2.81
N PHE A 153 1.42 -13.94 -2.55
CA PHE A 153 1.28 -15.40 -2.58
C PHE A 153 2.17 -16.18 -1.61
N MET A 154 2.97 -15.52 -0.76
CA MET A 154 3.74 -16.21 0.28
C MET A 154 2.86 -16.46 1.51
N THR A 155 2.44 -15.37 2.18
CA THR A 155 1.57 -15.39 3.35
C THR A 155 0.43 -14.40 3.12
N GLN A 156 -0.68 -14.92 2.61
CA GLN A 156 -1.85 -14.13 2.23
C GLN A 156 -2.55 -13.62 3.49
N ASN A 157 -2.64 -12.30 3.64
CA ASN A 157 -3.37 -11.67 4.72
C ASN A 157 -3.97 -10.35 4.22
N PHE A 158 -5.29 -10.24 4.27
CA PHE A 158 -5.99 -9.05 3.78
C PHE A 158 -5.69 -7.80 4.62
N ALA A 159 -5.51 -7.96 5.93
CA ALA A 159 -5.18 -6.87 6.85
C ALA A 159 -3.74 -6.39 6.68
N HIS A 160 -2.82 -7.25 6.24
CA HIS A 160 -1.39 -6.96 6.14
C HIS A 160 -0.97 -6.57 4.71
N GLY A 161 -1.44 -5.40 4.28
CA GLY A 161 -0.95 -4.71 3.08
C GLY A 161 -2.09 -4.25 2.16
N PRO A 162 -2.90 -5.18 1.62
CA PRO A 162 -3.91 -4.86 0.61
C PRO A 162 -5.00 -3.91 1.11
N PHE A 163 -5.65 -4.22 2.24
CA PHE A 163 -6.66 -3.31 2.80
C PHE A 163 -6.08 -2.00 3.36
N PRO A 164 -4.96 -1.99 4.10
CA PRO A 164 -4.34 -0.73 4.52
C PRO A 164 -4.07 0.22 3.35
N LEU A 165 -3.57 -0.30 2.22
CA LEU A 165 -3.34 0.48 1.01
C LEU A 165 -4.66 1.05 0.46
N LEU A 166 -5.68 0.19 0.25
CA LEU A 166 -6.97 0.62 -0.25
C LEU A 166 -7.63 1.67 0.66
N LEU A 167 -7.65 1.42 1.97
CA LEU A 167 -8.23 2.31 2.97
C LEU A 167 -7.48 3.65 3.06
N LEU A 168 -6.15 3.65 2.93
CA LEU A 168 -5.36 4.89 2.85
C LEU A 168 -5.72 5.72 1.61
N LEU A 169 -5.96 5.07 0.46
CA LEU A 169 -6.40 5.79 -0.75
C LEU A 169 -7.83 6.30 -0.62
N LEU A 170 -8.72 5.53 0.01
CA LEU A 170 -10.08 6.00 0.35
C LEU A 170 -10.03 7.18 1.33
N TYR A 171 -9.11 7.16 2.30
CA TYR A 171 -8.85 8.30 3.19
C TYR A 171 -8.39 9.53 2.40
N CYS A 172 -7.48 9.37 1.43
CA CYS A 172 -7.04 10.46 0.55
C CYS A 172 -8.17 10.98 -0.36
N ILE A 173 -9.04 10.09 -0.85
CA ILE A 173 -10.24 10.46 -1.60
C ILE A 173 -11.18 11.29 -0.72
N SER A 174 -11.33 10.96 0.56
CA SER A 174 -12.14 11.74 1.49
C SER A 174 -11.65 13.19 1.57
N TRP A 175 -10.33 13.41 1.62
CA TRP A 175 -9.71 14.75 1.58
C TRP A 175 -10.01 15.54 0.29
N SER A 176 -10.31 14.88 -0.82
CA SER A 176 -10.70 15.53 -2.08
C SER A 176 -12.14 16.04 -2.10
N SER A 177 -12.97 15.68 -1.12
CA SER A 177 -14.37 16.11 -1.04
C SER A 177 -14.46 17.60 -0.74
N LYS A 178 -15.17 18.39 -1.56
CA LYS A 178 -15.33 19.85 -1.34
C LYS A 178 -16.22 20.15 -0.13
N THR A 179 -17.18 19.28 0.18
CA THR A 179 -18.14 19.47 1.28
C THR A 179 -17.57 18.99 2.61
N GLN A 180 -17.34 19.91 3.54
CA GLN A 180 -16.75 19.62 4.85
C GLN A 180 -17.62 18.68 5.70
N ALA A 181 -18.94 18.86 5.65
CA ALA A 181 -19.90 18.01 6.36
C ALA A 181 -19.85 16.54 5.92
N VAL A 182 -19.34 16.25 4.71
CA VAL A 182 -19.12 14.88 4.22
C VAL A 182 -17.67 14.45 4.46
N ARG A 183 -16.72 15.35 4.18
CA ARG A 183 -15.27 15.11 4.29
C ARG A 183 -14.88 14.57 5.66
N TYR A 184 -15.24 15.28 6.74
CA TYR A 184 -14.75 14.97 8.08
C TYR A 184 -15.36 13.67 8.65
N PRO A 185 -16.69 13.45 8.58
CA PRO A 185 -17.26 12.17 8.99
C PRO A 185 -16.68 10.98 8.21
N LEU A 186 -16.50 11.13 6.88
CA LEU A 186 -15.92 10.07 6.06
C LEU A 186 -14.44 9.81 6.43
N LEU A 187 -13.65 10.87 6.65
CA LEU A 187 -12.27 10.74 7.12
C LEU A 187 -12.18 10.00 8.45
N LEU A 188 -13.02 10.36 9.42
CA LEU A 188 -13.03 9.75 10.75
C LEU A 188 -13.48 8.30 10.71
N PHE A 189 -14.51 7.99 9.90
CA PHE A 189 -14.97 6.62 9.68
C PHE A 189 -13.88 5.75 9.04
N VAL A 190 -13.30 6.19 7.92
CA VAL A 190 -12.22 5.46 7.26
C VAL A 190 -11.02 5.31 8.19
N ASN A 191 -10.64 6.36 8.91
CA ASN A 191 -9.56 6.31 9.90
C ASN A 191 -9.82 5.25 10.98
N PHE A 192 -11.02 5.22 11.58
CA PHE A 192 -11.38 4.22 12.58
C PHE A 192 -11.19 2.78 12.06
N VAL A 193 -11.72 2.49 10.86
CA VAL A 193 -11.57 1.16 10.24
C VAL A 193 -10.11 0.85 9.89
N THR A 194 -9.36 1.85 9.41
CA THR A 194 -7.95 1.71 9.02
C THR A 194 -7.05 1.42 10.21
N ILE A 195 -7.26 2.10 11.35
CA ILE A 195 -6.43 1.92 12.56
C ILE A 195 -6.40 0.46 13.02
N TYR A 196 -7.52 -0.24 12.90
CA TYR A 196 -7.64 -1.64 13.30
C TYR A 196 -7.15 -2.62 12.25
N THR A 197 -6.80 -2.17 11.05
CA THR A 197 -6.45 -3.03 9.91
C THR A 197 -4.96 -2.94 9.62
N GLY A 198 -4.20 -3.94 10.05
CA GLY A 198 -2.76 -4.04 9.81
C GLY A 198 -1.96 -2.84 10.33
N PHE A 199 -1.02 -2.39 9.51
CA PHE A 199 -0.24 -1.17 9.78
C PHE A 199 -1.00 0.14 9.52
N GLY A 200 -2.32 0.09 9.28
CA GLY A 200 -3.16 1.27 9.21
C GLY A 200 -3.19 2.08 10.52
N VAL A 201 -2.74 1.51 11.65
CA VAL A 201 -2.54 2.22 12.92
C VAL A 201 -1.71 3.50 12.78
N PHE A 202 -0.74 3.55 11.85
CA PHE A 202 0.07 4.75 11.62
C PHE A 202 -0.77 5.92 11.10
N LEU A 203 -1.82 5.64 10.33
CA LEU A 203 -2.77 6.68 9.92
C LEU A 203 -3.55 7.25 11.12
N GLY A 204 -3.77 6.45 12.17
CA GLY A 204 -4.40 6.92 13.40
C GLY A 204 -3.58 7.94 14.16
N VAL A 205 -2.26 7.77 14.16
CA VAL A 205 -1.32 8.75 14.74
C VAL A 205 -1.30 10.03 13.89
N LEU A 206 -1.34 9.89 12.56
CA LEU A 206 -1.27 11.02 11.64
C LEU A 206 -2.57 11.81 11.53
N THR A 207 -3.73 11.19 11.69
CA THR A 207 -5.03 11.83 11.45
C THR A 207 -5.25 13.07 12.33
N PRO A 208 -5.03 13.04 13.67
CA PRO A 208 -5.10 14.26 14.48
C PRO A 208 -4.17 15.38 13.99
N ILE A 209 -2.95 15.04 13.57
CA ILE A 209 -1.96 16.00 13.05
C ILE A 209 -2.47 16.63 11.75
N LEU A 210 -3.01 15.81 10.83
CA LEU A 210 -3.56 16.26 9.55
C LEU A 210 -4.81 17.13 9.73
N LEU A 211 -5.68 16.79 10.70
CA LEU A 211 -6.85 17.60 11.05
C LEU A 211 -6.44 18.96 11.61
N ILE A 212 -5.43 19.00 12.49
CA ILE A 212 -4.85 20.24 13.03
C ILE A 212 -4.25 21.08 11.88
N LEU A 213 -3.47 20.45 11.01
CA LEU A 213 -2.85 21.09 9.87
C LEU A 213 -3.91 21.68 8.93
N ASP A 214 -4.96 20.93 8.59
CA ASP A 214 -6.08 21.43 7.79
C ASP A 214 -6.76 22.63 8.47
N TYR A 215 -7.12 22.53 9.75
CA TYR A 215 -7.80 23.61 10.48
C TYR A 215 -6.98 24.92 10.55
N TRP A 216 -5.69 24.83 10.90
CA TRP A 216 -4.83 26.01 11.05
C TRP A 216 -4.40 26.64 9.73
N THR A 217 -4.26 25.84 8.67
CA THR A 217 -3.91 26.34 7.33
C THR A 217 -5.13 26.78 6.54
N GLY A 218 -6.34 26.62 7.09
CA GLY A 218 -7.57 27.05 6.46
C GLY A 218 -7.88 28.53 6.63
N THR A 219 -8.39 29.12 5.54
CA THR A 219 -8.91 30.50 5.53
C THR A 219 -10.13 30.60 6.44
N PRO A 220 -10.40 31.77 7.06
CA PRO A 220 -11.53 31.93 7.98
C PRO A 220 -12.88 31.49 7.38
N GLN A 221 -13.10 31.70 6.08
CA GLN A 221 -14.33 31.34 5.37
C GLN A 221 -14.45 29.83 5.11
N THR A 222 -13.32 29.12 5.01
CA THR A 222 -13.28 27.66 4.83
C THR A 222 -12.93 26.93 6.12
N ARG A 223 -12.83 27.63 7.25
CA ARG A 223 -12.49 26.99 8.52
C ARG A 223 -13.76 26.38 9.10
N LEU A 224 -13.67 25.12 9.51
CA LEU A 224 -14.71 24.50 10.33
C LEU A 224 -14.98 25.36 11.56
N SER A 225 -16.22 25.34 12.05
CA SER A 225 -16.47 25.91 13.38
C SER A 225 -15.64 25.17 14.43
N LYS A 226 -15.18 25.91 15.44
CA LYS A 226 -14.29 25.40 16.48
C LYS A 226 -14.84 24.13 17.15
N ILE A 227 -16.15 24.08 17.37
CA ILE A 227 -16.83 22.92 17.99
C ILE A 227 -16.66 21.67 17.12
N TYR A 228 -16.96 21.76 15.82
CA TYR A 228 -16.84 20.61 14.91
C TYR A 228 -15.38 20.12 14.78
N PHE A 229 -14.43 21.06 14.72
CA PHE A 229 -13.01 20.71 14.73
C PHE A 229 -12.61 19.97 16.01
N MET A 230 -13.00 20.48 17.18
CA MET A 230 -12.70 19.83 18.46
C MET A 230 -13.35 18.45 18.55
N SER A 231 -14.60 18.31 18.11
CA SER A 231 -15.28 17.01 18.03
C SER A 231 -14.53 16.03 17.13
N ALA A 232 -14.04 16.47 15.96
CA ALA A 232 -13.27 15.62 15.05
C ALA A 232 -11.95 15.14 15.68
N ILE A 233 -11.24 16.03 16.38
CA ILE A 233 -10.02 15.67 17.11
C ILE A 233 -10.31 14.66 18.22
N ILE A 234 -11.35 14.89 19.02
CA ILE A 234 -11.76 13.97 20.09
C ILE A 234 -12.08 12.59 19.49
N VAL A 235 -12.89 12.53 18.43
CA VAL A 235 -13.22 11.25 17.77
C VAL A 235 -11.98 10.55 17.23
N ALA A 236 -11.05 11.28 16.60
CA ALA A 236 -9.81 10.70 16.09
C ALA A 236 -8.93 10.13 17.22
N LEU A 237 -8.76 10.88 18.31
CA LEU A 237 -7.98 10.46 19.48
C LEU A 237 -8.66 9.30 20.22
N SER A 238 -9.97 9.35 20.43
CA SER A 238 -10.74 8.25 21.02
C SER A 238 -10.65 6.98 20.17
N SER A 239 -10.67 7.10 18.84
CA SER A 239 -10.46 5.97 17.93
C SER A 239 -9.07 5.35 18.12
N LEU A 240 -8.02 6.18 18.20
CA LEU A 240 -6.65 5.72 18.45
C LEU A 240 -6.51 5.07 19.84
N VAL A 241 -7.06 5.68 20.89
CA VAL A 241 -7.06 5.09 22.24
C VAL A 241 -7.80 3.76 22.27
N SER A 242 -8.92 3.64 21.54
CA SER A 242 -9.69 2.40 21.47
C SER A 242 -8.88 1.22 20.90
N PHE A 243 -7.93 1.48 19.99
CA PHE A 243 -7.02 0.47 19.46
C PHE A 243 -6.17 -0.17 20.57
N PHE A 244 -5.75 0.61 21.57
CA PHE A 244 -4.90 0.12 22.65
C PHE A 244 -5.67 -0.62 23.75
N VAL A 245 -7.00 -0.53 23.79
CA VAL A 245 -7.82 -1.32 24.74
C VAL A 245 -7.53 -2.78 24.49
N GLY A 246 -6.98 -3.50 25.47
CA GLY A 246 -6.62 -4.92 25.38
C GLY A 246 -5.51 -5.26 24.37
N TYR A 247 -4.75 -4.27 23.90
CA TYR A 247 -3.56 -4.50 23.09
C TYR A 247 -2.41 -5.01 23.98
N LYS A 248 -1.68 -6.00 23.50
CA LYS A 248 -0.48 -6.52 24.19
C LYS A 248 0.72 -6.24 23.31
N PHE A 249 1.76 -5.60 23.83
CA PHE A 249 2.98 -5.43 23.05
C PHE A 249 3.60 -6.81 22.78
N GLN A 250 3.73 -7.17 21.50
CA GLN A 250 4.35 -8.41 21.06
C GLN A 250 5.36 -8.07 19.96
N SER A 251 6.64 -8.37 20.21
CA SER A 251 7.66 -8.20 19.19
C SER A 251 7.45 -9.26 18.11
N ALA A 252 7.57 -8.86 16.84
CA ALA A 252 7.46 -9.79 15.72
C ALA A 252 8.71 -10.66 15.53
N ILE A 253 9.76 -10.42 16.33
CA ILE A 253 11.06 -11.10 16.30
C ILE A 253 11.63 -11.23 17.70
N SER A 254 12.49 -12.22 17.88
CA SER A 254 13.14 -12.54 19.16
C SER A 254 14.27 -11.58 19.53
N CYS A 255 14.98 -10.99 18.56
CA CYS A 255 16.12 -10.11 18.84
C CYS A 255 15.73 -8.67 19.24
N PHE A 256 14.43 -8.34 19.22
CA PHE A 256 13.97 -6.98 19.48
C PHE A 256 14.35 -6.54 20.90
N SER A 257 14.87 -5.31 21.01
CA SER A 257 15.18 -4.66 22.27
C SER A 257 14.71 -3.21 22.23
N LEU A 258 14.27 -2.68 23.37
CA LEU A 258 13.93 -1.27 23.51
C LEU A 258 15.17 -0.35 23.41
N ARG A 259 16.37 -0.92 23.52
CA ARG A 259 17.63 -0.16 23.43
C ARG A 259 17.81 0.38 22.01
N PRO A 260 17.86 1.71 21.82
CA PRO A 260 18.03 2.28 20.50
C PRO A 260 19.41 1.91 19.94
N GLN A 261 19.44 1.51 18.67
CA GLN A 261 20.68 1.41 17.91
C GLN A 261 21.11 2.79 17.39
N SER A 262 22.21 2.84 16.62
CA SER A 262 22.74 4.09 16.09
C SER A 262 21.72 4.79 15.17
N PRO A 263 21.54 6.13 15.28
CA PRO A 263 20.64 6.89 14.41
C PRO A 263 20.94 6.70 12.91
N THR A 264 22.21 6.58 12.55
CA THR A 264 22.65 6.39 11.16
C THR A 264 22.21 5.04 10.61
N SER A 265 22.24 3.97 11.41
CA SER A 265 21.74 2.66 11.00
C SER A 265 20.25 2.66 10.66
N TYR A 266 19.42 3.43 11.39
CA TYR A 266 18.01 3.59 11.04
C TYR A 266 17.82 4.30 9.70
N VAL A 267 18.58 5.36 9.45
CA VAL A 267 18.52 6.08 8.15
C VAL A 267 18.96 5.17 7.02
N HIS A 268 20.05 4.41 7.18
CA HIS A 268 20.51 3.45 6.17
C HIS A 268 19.47 2.36 5.91
N PHE A 269 18.84 1.82 6.95
CA PHE A 269 17.79 0.82 6.82
C PHE A 269 16.61 1.37 6.00
N VAL A 270 16.12 2.57 6.34
CA VAL A 270 15.01 3.22 5.62
C VAL A 270 15.39 3.54 4.17
N ALA A 271 16.61 4.04 3.92
CA ALA A 271 17.10 4.26 2.56
C ALA A 271 17.10 2.95 1.76
N LEU A 272 17.60 1.85 2.32
CA LEU A 272 17.60 0.54 1.66
C LEU A 272 16.20 -0.02 1.41
N MET A 273 15.21 0.30 2.26
CA MET A 273 13.80 -0.02 1.97
C MET A 273 13.34 0.66 0.68
N PHE A 274 13.64 1.96 0.50
CA PHE A 274 13.33 2.67 -0.76
C PHE A 274 14.12 2.13 -1.95
N ALA A 275 15.39 1.74 -1.76
CA ALA A 275 16.16 1.08 -2.82
C ALA A 275 15.51 -0.24 -3.28
N ASN A 276 14.99 -1.03 -2.33
CA ASN A 276 14.26 -2.27 -2.59
C ASN A 276 12.99 -2.04 -3.42
N PHE A 277 12.25 -0.94 -3.20
CA PHE A 277 11.11 -0.57 -4.06
C PHE A 277 11.54 -0.41 -5.52
N PHE A 278 12.69 0.23 -5.75
CA PHE A 278 13.29 0.41 -7.08
C PHE A 278 14.07 -0.81 -7.57
N ALA A 279 13.83 -1.99 -7.00
CA ALA A 279 14.46 -3.27 -7.35
C ALA A 279 15.98 -3.32 -7.16
N VAL A 280 16.57 -2.42 -6.36
CA VAL A 280 17.99 -2.43 -6.01
C VAL A 280 18.17 -3.04 -4.62
N ARG A 281 18.31 -4.38 -4.56
CA ARG A 281 18.16 -5.17 -3.31
C ARG A 281 19.45 -5.62 -2.64
N ARG A 282 20.59 -5.52 -3.32
CA ARG A 282 21.88 -5.97 -2.76
C ARG A 282 22.44 -4.87 -1.86
N LEU A 283 22.98 -5.23 -0.70
CA LEU A 283 23.73 -4.33 0.18
C LEU A 283 25.00 -3.87 -0.54
N THR A 284 24.84 -2.83 -1.35
CA THR A 284 25.85 -2.26 -2.23
C THR A 284 25.75 -0.76 -2.12
N LEU A 285 26.86 -0.06 -2.39
CA LEU A 285 26.88 1.41 -2.42
C LEU A 285 25.84 1.98 -3.38
N ALA A 286 25.56 1.28 -4.49
CA ALA A 286 24.52 1.68 -5.44
C ALA A 286 23.11 1.65 -4.81
N ALA A 287 22.80 0.62 -4.02
CA ALA A 287 21.52 0.54 -3.31
C ALA A 287 21.38 1.66 -2.28
N GLU A 288 22.42 1.91 -1.49
CA GLU A 288 22.42 2.99 -0.50
C GLU A 288 22.24 4.36 -1.18
N LEU A 289 22.95 4.61 -2.29
CA LEU A 289 22.83 5.85 -3.04
C LEU A 289 21.42 6.05 -3.61
N VAL A 290 20.87 5.05 -4.31
CA VAL A 290 19.51 5.10 -4.86
C VAL A 290 18.49 5.31 -3.75
N GLY A 291 18.60 4.53 -2.68
CA GLY A 291 17.73 4.63 -1.51
C GLY A 291 17.76 6.01 -0.86
N THR A 292 18.95 6.59 -0.70
CA THR A 292 19.14 7.92 -0.13
C THR A 292 18.55 9.00 -1.03
N ILE A 293 18.80 8.95 -2.34
CA ILE A 293 18.21 9.90 -3.31
C ILE A 293 16.68 9.89 -3.23
N VAL A 294 16.08 8.70 -3.22
CA VAL A 294 14.62 8.54 -3.13
C VAL A 294 14.10 9.04 -1.78
N LEU A 295 14.72 8.65 -0.67
CA LEU A 295 14.33 9.10 0.67
C LEU A 295 14.40 10.63 0.77
N THR A 296 15.47 11.24 0.29
CA THR A 296 15.62 12.70 0.24
C THR A 296 14.53 13.34 -0.62
N ALA A 297 14.22 12.78 -1.79
CA ALA A 297 13.15 13.30 -2.65
C ALA A 297 11.77 13.23 -1.97
N VAL A 298 11.46 12.13 -1.28
CA VAL A 298 10.24 11.97 -0.47
C VAL A 298 10.20 12.99 0.66
N LEU A 299 11.29 13.17 1.41
CA LEU A 299 11.37 14.16 2.49
C LEU A 299 11.20 15.60 1.97
N ILE A 300 11.84 15.94 0.85
CA ILE A 300 11.68 17.25 0.19
C ILE A 300 10.21 17.46 -0.20
N SER A 301 9.54 16.46 -0.77
CA SER A 301 8.13 16.58 -1.13
C SER A 301 7.22 16.80 0.09
N LEU A 302 7.48 16.08 1.19
CA LEU A 302 6.75 16.22 2.46
C LEU A 302 6.94 17.63 3.03
N ILE A 303 8.19 18.07 3.19
CA ILE A 303 8.53 19.37 3.78
C ILE A 303 7.97 20.50 2.92
N THR A 304 8.10 20.40 1.59
CA THR A 304 7.59 21.41 0.66
C THR A 304 6.07 21.50 0.73
N CYS A 305 5.35 20.38 0.76
CA CYS A 305 3.89 20.39 0.88
C CYS A 305 3.42 20.92 2.24
N ILE A 306 4.10 20.60 3.34
CA ILE A 306 3.81 21.20 4.66
C ILE A 306 4.02 22.72 4.60
N TRP A 307 5.16 23.17 4.07
CA TRP A 307 5.47 24.58 3.97
C TRP A 307 4.48 25.33 3.06
N LEU A 308 4.07 24.73 1.94
CA LEU A 308 3.03 25.26 1.07
C LEU A 308 1.72 25.47 1.83
N LEU A 309 1.30 24.50 2.64
CA LEU A 309 0.08 24.64 3.45
C LEU A 309 0.14 25.85 4.41
N PHE A 310 1.30 26.12 5.01
CA PHE A 310 1.46 27.29 5.88
C PHE A 310 1.59 28.62 5.12
N ARG A 311 2.25 28.61 3.96
CA ARG A 311 2.47 29.82 3.14
C ARG A 311 1.19 30.28 2.43
N ASP A 312 0.38 29.34 1.93
CA ASP A 312 -0.81 29.64 1.13
C ASP A 312 -1.93 30.34 1.92
N ASN A 313 -1.83 30.36 3.25
CA ASN A 313 -2.72 31.12 4.13
C ASN A 313 -2.66 32.65 3.89
N ARG A 314 -1.70 33.14 3.09
CA ARG A 314 -1.53 34.56 2.72
C ARG A 314 -1.99 34.93 1.31
N THR A 315 -2.29 33.95 0.46
CA THR A 315 -2.66 34.16 -0.94
C THR A 315 -3.96 33.42 -1.21
N ASN A 316 -4.95 34.05 -1.86
CA ASN A 316 -6.27 33.45 -2.19
C ASN A 316 -6.16 32.31 -3.22
N VAL A 317 -5.31 31.31 -2.98
CA VAL A 317 -5.07 30.22 -3.91
C VAL A 317 -6.17 29.17 -3.76
N VAL A 318 -6.60 28.72 -4.93
CA VAL A 318 -7.70 27.79 -5.21
C VAL A 318 -7.55 26.50 -4.40
N GLY A 319 -8.66 26.06 -3.78
CA GLY A 319 -8.70 24.95 -2.81
C GLY A 319 -8.16 23.59 -3.27
N ASP A 320 -8.01 23.37 -4.59
CA ASP A 320 -7.51 22.11 -5.14
C ASP A 320 -6.00 21.89 -4.82
N ASN A 321 -5.19 22.95 -4.73
CA ASN A 321 -3.77 22.85 -4.36
C ASN A 321 -3.57 22.38 -2.92
N ARG A 322 -4.44 22.82 -2.01
CA ARG A 322 -4.39 22.46 -0.58
C ARG A 322 -4.76 21.01 -0.34
N SER A 323 -5.87 20.53 -0.92
CA SER A 323 -6.23 19.10 -0.85
C SER A 323 -5.11 18.22 -1.39
N ARG A 324 -4.48 18.60 -2.50
CA ARG A 324 -3.32 17.89 -3.03
C ARG A 324 -2.16 17.86 -2.04
N ALA A 325 -1.79 18.99 -1.43
CA ALA A 325 -0.70 19.03 -0.47
C ALA A 325 -0.98 18.16 0.78
N LEU A 326 -2.20 18.19 1.33
CA LEU A 326 -2.58 17.30 2.45
C LEU A 326 -2.50 15.82 2.08
N ILE A 327 -2.89 15.47 0.86
CA ILE A 327 -2.82 14.09 0.36
C ILE A 327 -1.37 13.64 0.19
N VAL A 328 -0.50 14.48 -0.40
CA VAL A 328 0.94 14.20 -0.48
C VAL A 328 1.50 13.97 0.91
N VAL A 329 1.25 14.88 1.85
CA VAL A 329 1.69 14.76 3.25
C VAL A 329 1.19 13.45 3.87
N SER A 330 -0.10 13.12 3.69
CA SER A 330 -0.70 11.89 4.24
C SER A 330 0.00 10.64 3.73
N LEU A 331 0.19 10.53 2.41
CA LEU A 331 0.81 9.39 1.76
C LEU A 331 2.28 9.23 2.16
N THR A 332 3.07 10.32 2.11
CA THR A 332 4.50 10.28 2.44
C THR A 332 4.75 10.08 3.94
N ALA A 333 3.99 10.75 4.81
CA ALA A 333 4.15 10.62 6.25
C ALA A 333 3.75 9.22 6.73
N PHE A 334 2.69 8.64 6.18
CA PHE A 334 2.28 7.25 6.48
C PHE A 334 3.43 6.27 6.23
N THR A 335 4.00 6.31 5.03
CA THR A 335 5.12 5.43 4.67
C THR A 335 6.36 5.71 5.53
N LEU A 336 6.70 6.96 5.81
CA LEU A 336 7.89 7.29 6.62
C LEU A 336 7.75 6.78 8.06
N VAL A 337 6.57 6.93 8.67
CA VAL A 337 6.27 6.37 10.00
C VAL A 337 6.37 4.84 9.95
N PHE A 338 5.80 4.19 8.93
CA PHE A 338 5.95 2.75 8.73
C PHE A 338 7.42 2.33 8.60
N CYS A 339 8.22 3.02 7.79
CA CYS A 339 9.62 2.70 7.56
C CYS A 339 10.43 2.85 8.84
N PHE A 340 10.24 3.94 9.58
CA PHE A 340 10.94 4.17 10.84
C PHE A 340 10.54 3.13 11.89
N ASN A 341 9.26 2.80 12.01
CA ASN A 341 8.80 1.75 12.91
C ASN A 341 9.35 0.37 12.52
N THR A 342 9.42 0.08 11.22
CA THR A 342 10.02 -1.17 10.72
C THR A 342 11.50 -1.22 11.04
N ALA A 343 12.25 -0.14 10.80
CA ALA A 343 13.67 -0.05 11.16
C ALA A 343 13.85 -0.23 12.68
N TYR A 344 13.05 0.45 13.50
CA TYR A 344 13.05 0.28 14.96
C TYR A 344 12.79 -1.17 15.39
N GLY A 345 11.83 -1.83 14.75
CA GLY A 345 11.42 -3.19 15.10
C GLY A 345 12.28 -4.30 14.52
N ARG A 346 13.09 -4.05 13.48
CA ARG A 346 13.74 -5.10 12.66
C ARG A 346 15.23 -4.92 12.44
N LEU A 347 15.82 -3.77 12.80
CA LEU A 347 17.24 -3.52 12.55
C LEU A 347 18.18 -4.53 13.26
N CYS A 348 17.74 -5.18 14.34
CA CYS A 348 18.51 -6.26 14.98
C CYS A 348 18.68 -7.51 14.12
N GLU A 349 17.86 -7.72 13.07
CA GLU A 349 18.05 -8.78 12.07
C GLU A 349 19.13 -8.42 11.03
N GLY A 350 19.69 -7.20 11.10
CA GLY A 350 20.64 -6.66 10.13
C GLY A 350 19.99 -5.83 9.03
N LEU A 351 20.82 -5.15 8.23
CA LEU A 351 20.34 -4.28 7.15
C LEU A 351 19.65 -5.05 6.02
N GLN A 352 19.89 -6.35 5.89
CA GLN A 352 19.28 -7.23 4.90
C GLN A 352 17.74 -7.28 5.06
N ALA A 353 17.22 -7.14 6.28
CA ALA A 353 15.79 -7.12 6.54
C ALA A 353 15.07 -5.94 5.86
N SER A 354 15.76 -4.85 5.50
CA SER A 354 15.17 -3.74 4.74
C SER A 354 14.65 -4.16 3.35
N SER A 355 15.18 -5.25 2.80
CA SER A 355 14.86 -5.76 1.46
C SER A 355 13.72 -6.78 1.45
N ILE A 356 13.01 -6.97 2.56
CA ILE A 356 11.86 -7.89 2.62
C ILE A 356 10.75 -7.38 1.69
N SER A 357 10.27 -8.27 0.82
CA SER A 357 9.31 -7.96 -0.25
C SER A 357 7.96 -7.47 0.30
N ARG A 358 7.47 -8.00 1.42
CA ARG A 358 6.18 -7.59 2.01
C ARG A 358 6.13 -6.15 2.52
N TYR A 359 7.27 -5.45 2.58
CA TYR A 359 7.31 -4.02 2.93
C TYR A 359 6.99 -3.10 1.76
N VAL A 360 7.14 -3.56 0.53
CA VAL A 360 7.01 -2.74 -0.69
C VAL A 360 5.62 -2.12 -0.81
N ILE A 361 4.56 -2.87 -0.48
CA ILE A 361 3.18 -2.35 -0.52
C ILE A 361 2.95 -1.14 0.40
N TYR A 362 3.75 -0.99 1.45
CA TYR A 362 3.71 0.16 2.36
C TYR A 362 4.63 1.31 1.93
N LEU A 363 5.49 1.10 0.93
CA LEU A 363 6.31 2.13 0.27
C LEU A 363 5.58 2.79 -0.91
N GLU A 364 4.68 2.05 -1.55
CA GLU A 364 3.84 2.53 -2.65
C GLU A 364 3.14 3.88 -2.36
N PRO A 365 2.58 4.14 -1.16
CA PRO A 365 1.97 5.43 -0.84
C PRO A 365 2.95 6.60 -0.98
N ALA A 366 4.14 6.56 -0.39
CA ALA A 366 5.11 7.66 -0.55
C ALA A 366 5.52 7.88 -2.00
N VAL A 367 5.70 6.81 -2.78
CA VAL A 367 6.08 6.91 -4.19
C VAL A 367 4.94 7.55 -5.00
N LEU A 368 3.68 7.19 -4.70
CA LEU A 368 2.50 7.84 -5.28
C LEU A 368 2.35 9.31 -4.82
N GLY A 369 2.62 9.60 -3.55
CA GLY A 369 2.64 10.96 -3.01
C GLY A 369 3.69 11.83 -3.70
N PHE A 370 4.88 11.28 -3.93
CA PHE A 370 5.94 11.94 -4.68
C PHE A 370 5.54 12.19 -6.14
N TYR A 371 4.84 11.24 -6.79
CA TYR A 371 4.27 11.45 -8.12
C TYR A 371 3.29 12.65 -8.15
N PHE A 372 2.37 12.74 -7.19
CA PHE A 372 1.45 13.89 -7.09
C PHE A 372 2.16 15.21 -6.77
N PHE A 373 3.26 15.15 -6.02
CA PHE A 373 4.14 16.29 -5.82
C PHE A 373 4.80 16.74 -7.14
N LEU A 374 5.33 15.82 -7.95
CA LEU A 374 5.92 16.16 -9.25
C LEU A 374 4.89 16.80 -10.21
N LEU A 375 3.63 16.40 -10.14
CA LEU A 375 2.55 17.03 -10.93
C LEU A 375 2.27 18.49 -10.51
N SER A 376 2.68 18.91 -9.31
CA SER A 376 2.44 20.27 -8.79
C SER A 376 3.33 21.36 -9.40
N PHE A 377 4.42 20.98 -10.07
CA PHE A 377 5.36 21.93 -10.64
C PHE A 377 4.71 22.74 -11.77
N HIS A 378 4.85 24.07 -11.69
CA HIS A 378 4.28 25.00 -12.66
C HIS A 378 5.10 25.07 -13.96
N GLN A 379 6.44 24.96 -13.86
CA GLN A 379 7.33 24.97 -15.01
C GLN A 379 7.19 23.67 -15.83
N SER A 380 6.65 23.80 -17.04
CA SER A 380 6.28 22.65 -17.88
C SER A 380 7.48 21.78 -18.29
N THR A 381 8.63 22.38 -18.59
CA THR A 381 9.85 21.65 -19.00
C THR A 381 10.44 20.85 -17.85
N MET A 382 10.67 21.49 -16.69
CA MET A 382 11.21 20.80 -15.51
C MET A 382 10.27 19.69 -15.04
N ARG A 383 8.95 19.97 -15.03
CA ARG A 383 7.94 18.96 -14.71
C ARG A 383 8.04 17.74 -15.64
N LYS A 384 8.09 17.96 -16.96
CA LYS A 384 8.21 16.87 -17.94
C LYS A 384 9.50 16.07 -17.74
N PHE A 385 10.62 16.74 -17.50
CA PHE A 385 11.92 16.08 -17.27
C PHE A 385 11.88 15.19 -16.03
N LEU A 386 11.45 15.74 -14.88
CA LEU A 386 11.36 14.98 -13.63
C LEU A 386 10.35 13.83 -13.72
N LEU A 387 9.19 14.05 -14.32
CA LEU A 387 8.19 13.00 -14.53
C LEU A 387 8.69 11.90 -15.47
N SER A 388 9.47 12.25 -16.50
CA SER A 388 10.04 11.26 -17.42
C SER A 388 11.08 10.39 -16.72
N GLY A 389 12.02 11.01 -15.99
CA GLY A 389 13.02 10.28 -15.21
C GLY A 389 12.38 9.38 -14.14
N PHE A 390 11.38 9.91 -13.43
CA PHE A 390 10.60 9.16 -12.46
C PHE A 390 9.84 7.99 -13.09
N LEU A 391 9.15 8.21 -14.22
CA LEU A 391 8.41 7.18 -14.94
C LEU A 391 9.34 6.06 -15.40
N ILE A 392 10.49 6.39 -15.98
CA ILE A 392 11.50 5.40 -16.39
C ILE A 392 11.94 4.56 -15.19
N ALA A 393 12.25 5.19 -14.05
CA ALA A 393 12.69 4.50 -12.85
C ALA A 393 11.61 3.54 -12.30
N VAL A 394 10.35 3.99 -12.16
CA VAL A 394 9.27 3.12 -11.64
C VAL A 394 8.90 2.01 -12.62
N VAL A 395 8.91 2.27 -13.93
CA VAL A 395 8.66 1.25 -14.94
C VAL A 395 9.77 0.20 -14.92
N ALA A 396 11.05 0.62 -14.93
CA ALA A 396 12.18 -0.29 -14.84
C ALA A 396 12.13 -1.16 -13.58
N ALA A 397 11.88 -0.55 -12.42
CA ALA A 397 11.71 -1.26 -11.16
C ALA A 397 10.56 -2.28 -11.21
N SER A 398 9.41 -1.89 -11.77
CA SER A 398 8.24 -2.75 -11.87
C SER A 398 8.43 -3.95 -12.82
N LEU A 399 9.38 -3.87 -13.75
CA LEU A 399 9.69 -4.93 -14.72
C LEU A 399 10.65 -5.98 -14.15
N TYR A 400 11.48 -5.60 -13.18
CA TYR A 400 12.35 -6.53 -12.47
C TYR A 400 11.53 -7.67 -11.84
N ARG A 401 12.06 -8.89 -11.82
CA ARG A 401 11.38 -10.05 -11.21
C ARG A 401 12.35 -10.80 -10.35
N ASP A 402 12.04 -10.89 -9.06
CA ASP A 402 12.75 -11.74 -8.11
C ASP A 402 12.40 -13.22 -8.30
N ARG A 403 12.88 -13.80 -9.41
CA ARG A 403 12.59 -15.19 -9.79
C ARG A 403 13.07 -16.18 -8.72
N GLY A 404 14.17 -15.86 -8.04
CA GLY A 404 14.72 -16.68 -6.95
C GLY A 404 13.77 -16.75 -5.76
N GLY A 405 13.38 -15.59 -5.20
CA GLY A 405 12.46 -15.54 -4.06
C GLY A 405 11.08 -16.13 -4.37
N MET A 406 10.52 -15.79 -5.53
CA MET A 406 9.22 -16.33 -5.97
C MET A 406 9.28 -17.85 -6.23
N GLY A 407 10.37 -18.32 -6.86
CA GLY A 407 10.58 -19.76 -7.12
C GLY A 407 10.77 -20.56 -5.84
N PHE A 408 11.54 -20.04 -4.89
CA PHE A 408 11.71 -20.63 -3.56
C PHE A 408 10.36 -20.80 -2.85
N ALA A 409 9.56 -19.73 -2.76
CA ALA A 409 8.26 -19.78 -2.08
C ALA A 409 7.30 -20.80 -2.71
N TRP A 410 7.29 -20.91 -4.05
CA TRP A 410 6.48 -21.90 -4.75
C TRP A 410 7.00 -23.32 -4.51
N ASN A 411 8.30 -23.57 -4.65
CA ASN A 411 8.93 -24.88 -4.44
C ASN A 411 8.63 -25.43 -3.04
N VAL A 412 8.86 -24.63 -2.01
CA VAL A 412 8.61 -25.02 -0.61
C VAL A 412 7.15 -25.41 -0.41
N LYS A 413 6.21 -24.55 -0.82
CA LYS A 413 4.78 -24.82 -0.63
C LYS A 413 4.31 -26.03 -1.43
N GLN A 414 4.78 -26.23 -2.66
CA GLN A 414 4.39 -27.37 -3.50
C GLN A 414 4.96 -28.69 -3.01
N HIS A 415 6.27 -28.75 -2.70
CA HIS A 415 6.92 -29.96 -2.22
C HIS A 415 6.32 -30.39 -0.88
N TRP A 416 6.12 -29.43 0.04
CA TRP A 416 5.51 -29.73 1.34
C TRP A 416 4.09 -30.26 1.17
N LYS A 417 3.24 -29.57 0.39
CA LYS A 417 1.86 -30.00 0.12
C LYS A 417 1.82 -31.42 -0.47
N THR A 418 2.64 -31.69 -1.47
CA THR A 418 2.66 -32.98 -2.18
C THR A 418 3.08 -34.11 -1.25
N CYS A 419 4.15 -33.91 -0.47
CA CYS A 419 4.59 -34.88 0.52
C CYS A 419 3.51 -35.14 1.57
N TYR A 420 2.93 -34.08 2.14
CA TYR A 420 2.01 -34.23 3.27
C TYR A 420 0.71 -34.94 2.88
N LEU A 421 0.22 -34.70 1.66
CA LEU A 421 -0.94 -35.40 1.13
C LEU A 421 -0.71 -36.90 0.89
N GLN A 422 0.54 -37.37 0.89
CA GLN A 422 0.90 -38.78 0.72
C GLN A 422 1.24 -39.47 2.04
N THR A 423 1.92 -38.77 2.95
CA THR A 423 2.51 -39.37 4.16
C THR A 423 1.86 -38.92 5.45
N GLU A 424 1.20 -37.76 5.46
CA GLU A 424 0.67 -37.09 6.65
C GLU A 424 1.73 -36.86 7.76
N ASP A 425 3.01 -36.86 7.38
CA ASP A 425 4.16 -36.64 8.27
C ASP A 425 4.71 -35.22 8.13
N ILE A 426 4.43 -34.38 9.13
CA ILE A 426 4.88 -32.98 9.18
C ILE A 426 6.42 -32.89 9.18
N GLU A 427 7.11 -33.72 9.97
CA GLU A 427 8.56 -33.63 10.13
C GLU A 427 9.29 -34.15 8.89
N GLY A 428 8.83 -35.26 8.33
CA GLY A 428 9.30 -35.78 7.05
C GLY A 428 9.13 -34.76 5.93
N CYS A 429 7.98 -34.12 5.83
CA CYS A 429 7.73 -33.15 4.78
C CYS A 429 8.48 -31.82 4.94
N ASN A 430 8.80 -31.42 6.19
CA ASN A 430 9.72 -30.30 6.42
C ASN A 430 11.11 -30.60 5.85
N LYS A 431 11.61 -31.85 5.98
CA LYS A 431 12.89 -32.28 5.41
C LYS A 431 12.85 -32.35 3.88
N VAL A 432 11.77 -32.87 3.30
CA VAL A 432 11.59 -32.94 1.84
C VAL A 432 11.52 -31.55 1.20
N ALA A 433 10.83 -30.61 1.85
CA ALA A 433 10.71 -29.24 1.36
C ALA A 433 11.94 -28.36 1.66
N ASP A 434 12.89 -28.85 2.45
CA ASP A 434 14.03 -28.10 3.02
C ASP A 434 13.62 -26.80 3.74
N PHE A 435 12.36 -26.75 4.18
CA PHE A 435 11.80 -25.59 4.87
C PHE A 435 10.45 -25.95 5.53
N PRO A 436 10.21 -25.53 6.78
CA PRO A 436 8.94 -25.80 7.44
C PRO A 436 7.84 -24.82 6.97
N ILE A 437 6.60 -25.29 6.81
CA ILE A 437 5.45 -24.40 6.54
C ILE A 437 5.06 -23.55 7.76
N TYR A 438 5.52 -23.91 8.95
CA TYR A 438 5.35 -23.15 10.19
C TYR A 438 6.54 -23.41 11.15
N PRO A 439 7.15 -22.39 11.77
CA PRO A 439 8.37 -22.56 12.56
C PRO A 439 8.25 -23.49 13.78
N ASN A 440 7.08 -23.57 14.44
CA ASN A 440 6.87 -24.40 15.63
C ASN A 440 5.55 -25.17 15.56
N PRO A 441 5.51 -26.31 14.83
CA PRO A 441 4.28 -27.06 14.59
C PRO A 441 3.54 -27.48 15.86
N GLN A 442 4.26 -27.84 16.93
CA GLN A 442 3.67 -28.30 18.19
C GLN A 442 2.93 -27.16 18.89
N ARG A 443 3.55 -25.97 19.00
CA ARG A 443 2.96 -24.82 19.70
C ARG A 443 1.67 -24.31 19.04
N ASN A 444 1.56 -24.44 17.72
CA ASN A 444 0.39 -23.98 16.97
C ASN A 444 -0.71 -25.05 16.84
N HIS A 445 -0.51 -26.25 17.38
CA HIS A 445 -1.40 -27.41 17.17
C HIS A 445 -1.59 -27.72 15.67
N LEU A 446 -0.51 -27.64 14.89
CA LEU A 446 -0.58 -27.71 13.42
C LEU A 446 -1.23 -29.02 12.94
N LYS A 447 -0.94 -30.15 13.60
CA LYS A 447 -1.54 -31.45 13.26
C LYS A 447 -3.07 -31.43 13.41
N GLU A 448 -3.57 -30.89 14.52
CA GLU A 448 -5.02 -30.80 14.77
C GLU A 448 -5.72 -29.91 13.74
N LYS A 449 -5.06 -28.82 13.31
CA LYS A 449 -5.56 -27.93 12.27
C LYS A 449 -5.57 -28.58 10.89
N LEU A 450 -4.55 -29.37 10.56
CA LEU A 450 -4.49 -30.13 9.32
C LEU A 450 -5.60 -31.20 9.28
N GLU A 451 -5.81 -31.92 10.37
CA GLU A 451 -6.94 -32.87 10.50
C GLU A 451 -8.30 -32.18 10.40
N TYR A 452 -8.44 -30.99 10.98
CA TYR A 452 -9.64 -30.17 10.82
C TYR A 452 -9.90 -29.87 9.35
N LEU A 453 -8.90 -29.36 8.61
CA LEU A 453 -9.01 -29.03 7.18
C LEU A 453 -9.32 -30.26 6.33
N LYS A 454 -8.75 -31.43 6.67
CA LYS A 454 -9.05 -32.71 6.01
C LYS A 454 -10.52 -33.10 6.20
N ARG A 455 -11.01 -33.06 7.44
CA ARG A 455 -12.40 -33.40 7.79
C ARG A 455 -13.41 -32.45 7.13
N THR A 456 -13.10 -31.16 7.04
CA THR A 456 -13.98 -30.15 6.43
C THR A 456 -13.78 -29.99 4.93
N ARG A 457 -12.80 -30.70 4.33
CA ARG A 457 -12.41 -30.61 2.90
C ARG A 457 -12.10 -29.18 2.47
N GLN A 458 -11.23 -28.51 3.23
CA GLN A 458 -10.83 -27.12 3.00
C GLN A 458 -9.35 -27.02 2.61
N ASN A 459 -8.97 -25.87 2.06
CA ASN A 459 -7.60 -25.52 1.70
C ASN A 459 -6.93 -26.61 0.83
N LEU A 460 -5.77 -27.13 1.25
CA LEU A 460 -4.98 -28.10 0.50
C LEU A 460 -5.72 -29.41 0.16
N TYR A 461 -6.84 -29.71 0.84
CA TYR A 461 -7.70 -30.88 0.64
C TYR A 461 -8.86 -30.67 -0.34
N LEU A 462 -9.09 -29.45 -0.85
CA LEU A 462 -10.24 -29.14 -1.72
C LEU A 462 -10.33 -30.03 -2.98
N ASP A 463 -9.19 -30.34 -3.58
CA ASP A 463 -9.12 -31.09 -4.86
C ASP A 463 -8.92 -32.60 -4.66
N GLN A 464 -8.88 -33.09 -3.41
CA GLN A 464 -8.72 -34.52 -3.17
C GLN A 464 -10.02 -35.28 -3.48
N LYS A 465 -9.94 -36.21 -4.42
CA LYS A 465 -11.03 -37.16 -4.68
C LYS A 465 -11.17 -38.08 -3.47
N VAL A 466 -12.40 -38.34 -3.05
CA VAL A 466 -12.72 -39.37 -2.05
C VAL A 466 -12.21 -40.69 -2.59
N GLN A 467 -11.21 -41.27 -1.93
CA GLN A 467 -10.84 -42.66 -2.12
C GLN A 467 -11.72 -43.55 -1.26
#